data_AF-A0A955Q6M0-F1
#
_entry.id   AF-A0A955Q6M0-F1
#
_cell.length_a   1.000
_cell.length_b   1.000
_cell.length_c   1.000
_cell.angle_alpha   90.00
_cell.angle_beta   90.00
_cell.angle_gamma   90.00
#
_symmetry.space_group_name_H-M   'P 1'
#
loop_
_entity.id
_entity.type
_entity.pdbx_description
1 polymer ?
#
loop_
_entity_poly.entity_id
_entity_poly.type
_entity_poly.pdbx_seq_one_letter_code
_entity_poly.pdbx_strand_id
1 'polypeptide(L)'
;MCRVRSLLVPIELPRLLINYMSSFTPKDELHELLVDRLDATTAHGLDEQLADPRLRVPVLELLIELKEISSKIQGEAIWALGEVYRKRCLGSAIPWLDLGITFAQASGALGLRYFKESPMILGFLEKESNRDEWLAHVLELADGSNEAAPQCAYEWFKVLPQLCGEIALSEIREWARLGMELAEWNYVLGNEFFRECPSIAKAIPLGS
;
A
#
# COMPACT_ATOMS: atom_id res chain seq x y z
N MET A 1 10.67 11.85 -11.23
CA MET A 1 10.52 13.25 -10.75
C MET A 1 10.12 13.17 -9.28
N CYS A 2 11.01 13.60 -8.40
CA CYS A 2 10.98 13.37 -6.95
C CYS A 2 9.85 14.15 -6.26
N ARG A 3 8.96 13.50 -5.49
CA ARG A 3 8.01 14.19 -4.59
C ARG A 3 8.64 14.36 -3.21
N VAL A 4 9.33 15.47 -3.00
CA VAL A 4 9.57 16.02 -1.66
C VAL A 4 8.36 16.89 -1.33
N ARG A 5 7.42 16.41 -0.50
CA ARG A 5 6.35 17.26 0.06
C ARG A 5 6.96 18.17 1.13
N SER A 6 7.37 19.37 0.71
CA SER A 6 7.75 20.46 1.60
C SER A 6 6.52 21.00 2.32
N LEU A 7 6.57 21.00 3.65
CA LEU A 7 5.65 21.69 4.54
C LEU A 7 5.77 23.22 4.40
N LEU A 8 4.64 23.91 4.67
CA LEU A 8 4.47 25.33 5.03
C LEU A 8 4.39 26.39 3.92
N VAL A 9 3.15 26.75 3.54
CA VAL A 9 2.70 28.15 3.38
C VAL A 9 1.24 28.24 3.84
N PRO A 10 0.87 29.12 4.81
CA PRO A 10 -0.52 29.32 5.18
C PRO A 10 -1.19 30.31 4.22
N ILE A 11 -2.23 29.87 3.50
CA ILE A 11 -3.13 30.75 2.74
C ILE A 11 -4.29 31.10 3.67
N GLU A 12 -4.37 32.36 4.13
CA GLU A 12 -5.55 32.85 4.82
C GLU A 12 -6.69 33.07 3.81
N LEU A 13 -7.74 32.24 3.90
CA LEU A 13 -8.96 32.39 3.11
C LEU A 13 -10.00 33.28 3.84
N PRO A 14 -10.78 34.10 3.12
CA PRO A 14 -11.74 35.02 3.73
C PRO A 14 -12.87 34.29 4.48
N ARG A 15 -13.21 34.80 5.68
CA ARG A 15 -14.21 34.26 6.63
C ARG A 15 -15.62 34.01 6.06
N LEU A 16 -15.95 34.50 4.86
CA LEU A 16 -17.27 34.34 4.25
C LEU A 16 -17.44 33.05 3.42
N LEU A 17 -16.35 32.33 3.10
CA LEU A 17 -16.43 30.97 2.52
C LEU A 17 -16.57 29.87 3.58
N ILE A 18 -16.23 30.17 4.84
CA ILE A 18 -16.24 29.21 5.95
C ILE A 18 -17.68 28.81 6.34
N ASN A 19 -18.67 29.68 6.12
CA ASN A 19 -20.06 29.43 6.56
C ASN A 19 -20.96 28.75 5.51
N TYR A 20 -20.54 28.57 4.26
CA TYR A 20 -21.34 27.91 3.21
C TYR A 20 -20.86 26.48 2.86
N MET A 21 -19.76 26.01 3.45
CA MET A 21 -19.26 24.62 3.34
C MET A 21 -19.42 23.82 4.65
N SER A 22 -20.26 24.30 5.56
CA SER A 22 -20.34 23.81 6.94
C SER A 22 -21.34 22.67 7.17
N SER A 23 -21.44 21.68 6.25
CA SER A 23 -22.24 20.47 6.50
C SER A 23 -21.74 19.16 5.89
N PHE A 24 -20.47 19.07 5.46
CA PHE A 24 -19.87 17.79 5.08
C PHE A 24 -18.60 17.60 5.90
N THR A 25 -18.70 16.84 6.98
CA THR A 25 -17.50 16.52 7.76
C THR A 25 -16.80 15.33 7.11
N PRO A 26 -15.45 15.20 7.17
CA PRO A 26 -14.73 14.00 6.72
C PRO A 26 -15.26 12.70 7.34
N LYS A 27 -15.99 12.83 8.46
CA LYS A 27 -16.68 11.72 9.10
C LYS A 27 -17.78 11.15 8.21
N ASP A 28 -18.59 12.02 7.61
CA ASP A 28 -19.76 11.64 6.83
C ASP A 28 -19.34 11.00 5.49
N GLU A 29 -18.33 11.56 4.82
CA GLU A 29 -17.89 11.08 3.51
C GLU A 29 -17.21 9.69 3.57
N LEU A 30 -16.31 9.46 4.54
CA LEU A 30 -15.70 8.14 4.68
C LEU A 30 -16.76 7.10 5.04
N HIS A 31 -17.67 7.43 5.96
CA HIS A 31 -18.75 6.53 6.35
C HIS A 31 -19.62 6.12 5.14
N GLU A 32 -20.02 7.09 4.31
CA GLU A 32 -20.77 6.85 3.06
C GLU A 32 -20.04 5.91 2.10
N LEU A 33 -18.73 6.11 1.90
CA LEU A 33 -17.91 5.23 1.06
C LEU A 33 -17.86 3.79 1.60
N LEU A 34 -17.75 3.63 2.92
CA LEU A 34 -17.69 2.31 3.55
C LEU A 34 -19.01 1.56 3.39
N VAL A 35 -20.14 2.20 3.67
CA VAL A 35 -21.47 1.53 3.59
C VAL A 35 -21.92 1.24 2.16
N ASP A 36 -21.42 1.97 1.15
CA ASP A 36 -21.66 1.68 -0.27
C ASP A 36 -21.03 0.34 -0.71
N ARG A 37 -19.92 -0.06 -0.07
CA ARG A 37 -19.05 -1.15 -0.56
C ARG A 37 -18.92 -2.33 0.37
N LEU A 38 -19.25 -2.18 1.65
CA LEU A 38 -19.07 -3.20 2.67
C LEU A 38 -20.41 -3.60 3.28
N ASP A 39 -20.45 -4.79 3.88
CA ASP A 39 -21.58 -5.16 4.73
C ASP A 39 -21.65 -4.24 5.98
N ALA A 40 -22.85 -4.05 6.51
CA ALA A 40 -23.11 -3.12 7.61
C ALA A 40 -22.23 -3.36 8.85
N THR A 41 -21.93 -4.62 9.17
CA THR A 41 -21.11 -4.98 10.34
C THR A 41 -19.67 -4.52 10.14
N THR A 42 -19.11 -4.82 8.97
CA THR A 42 -17.73 -4.45 8.63
C THR A 42 -17.58 -2.94 8.46
N ALA A 43 -18.53 -2.28 7.78
CA ALA A 43 -18.54 -0.83 7.61
C ALA A 43 -18.55 -0.11 8.96
N HIS A 44 -19.45 -0.52 9.87
CA HIS A 44 -19.57 0.08 11.19
C HIS A 44 -18.30 -0.12 12.03
N GLY A 45 -17.77 -1.35 12.10
CA GLY A 45 -16.56 -1.63 12.87
C GLY A 45 -15.33 -0.88 12.33
N LEU A 46 -15.23 -0.74 11.00
CA LEU A 46 -14.15 0.02 10.38
C LEU A 46 -14.28 1.52 10.64
N ASP A 47 -15.48 2.08 10.55
CA ASP A 47 -15.75 3.49 10.85
C ASP A 47 -15.41 3.84 12.31
N GLU A 48 -15.70 2.94 13.25
CA GLU A 48 -15.31 3.09 14.67
C GLU A 48 -13.79 3.06 14.86
N GLN A 49 -13.08 2.12 14.23
CA GLN A 49 -11.61 2.05 14.33
C GLN A 49 -10.91 3.23 13.65
N LEU A 50 -11.50 3.76 12.59
CA LEU A 50 -11.03 4.97 11.90
C LEU A 50 -11.67 6.24 12.49
N ALA A 51 -12.17 6.22 13.74
CA ALA A 51 -12.69 7.43 14.37
C ALA A 51 -11.60 8.48 14.68
N ASP A 52 -10.34 8.06 14.89
CA ASP A 52 -9.22 8.98 15.10
C ASP A 52 -8.98 9.80 13.82
N PRO A 53 -9.08 11.15 13.88
CA PRO A 53 -8.79 12.01 12.73
C PRO A 53 -7.41 11.79 12.10
N ARG A 54 -6.41 11.36 12.88
CA ARG A 54 -5.05 11.07 12.39
C ARG A 54 -4.98 9.88 11.44
N LEU A 55 -5.96 8.98 11.50
CA LEU A 55 -6.10 7.86 10.57
C LEU A 55 -7.18 8.15 9.54
N ARG A 56 -8.32 8.71 9.97
CA ARG A 56 -9.47 8.99 9.12
C ARG A 56 -9.12 9.88 7.93
N VAL A 57 -8.48 11.02 8.20
CA VAL A 57 -8.22 12.04 7.18
C VAL A 57 -7.28 11.50 6.10
N PRO A 58 -6.10 10.93 6.43
CA PRO A 58 -5.23 10.34 5.42
C PRO A 58 -5.88 9.19 4.65
N VAL A 59 -6.63 8.32 5.31
CA VAL A 59 -7.33 7.20 4.62
C VAL A 59 -8.34 7.75 3.61
N LEU A 60 -9.15 8.74 3.99
CA LEU A 60 -10.10 9.36 3.07
C LEU A 60 -9.38 10.04 1.89
N GLU A 61 -8.32 10.80 2.15
CA GLU A 61 -7.52 11.46 1.11
C GLU A 61 -6.95 10.45 0.09
N LEU A 62 -6.36 9.35 0.57
CA LEU A 62 -5.79 8.31 -0.30
C LEU A 62 -6.89 7.57 -1.09
N LEU A 63 -8.06 7.33 -0.49
CA LEU A 63 -9.20 6.76 -1.21
C LEU A 63 -9.74 7.72 -2.28
N ILE A 64 -9.71 9.04 -2.05
CA ILE A 64 -10.05 10.04 -3.06
C ILE A 64 -9.01 10.04 -4.19
N GLU A 65 -7.72 9.98 -3.88
CA GLU A 65 -6.66 9.88 -4.90
C GLU A 65 -6.83 8.61 -5.77
N LEU A 66 -7.18 7.47 -5.17
CA LEU A 66 -7.52 6.26 -5.94
C LEU A 66 -8.75 6.44 -6.84
N LYS A 67 -9.73 7.25 -6.42
CA LYS A 67 -10.91 7.58 -7.25
C LYS A 67 -10.53 8.39 -8.48
N GLU A 68 -9.59 9.32 -8.32
CA GLU A 68 -9.05 10.14 -9.41
C GLU A 68 -8.34 9.27 -10.46
N ILE A 69 -7.69 8.18 -10.03
CA ILE A 69 -7.13 7.17 -10.93
C ILE A 69 -8.25 6.34 -11.57
N SER A 70 -9.12 5.73 -10.75
CA SER A 70 -10.27 4.95 -11.19
C SER A 70 -11.24 4.63 -10.05
N SER A 71 -12.53 4.92 -10.25
CA SER A 71 -13.60 4.50 -9.34
C SER A 71 -13.65 2.98 -9.10
N LYS A 72 -13.21 2.18 -10.08
CA LYS A 72 -13.12 0.73 -9.94
C LYS A 72 -12.01 0.33 -8.96
N ILE A 73 -10.86 0.99 -9.02
CA ILE A 73 -9.73 0.73 -8.11
C ILE A 73 -10.08 1.22 -6.71
N GLN A 74 -10.69 2.39 -6.57
CA GLN A 74 -11.20 2.87 -5.28
C GLN A 74 -12.17 1.86 -4.66
N GLY A 75 -13.14 1.36 -5.43
CA GLY A 75 -14.09 0.37 -4.95
C GLY A 75 -13.42 -0.93 -4.48
N GLU A 76 -12.41 -1.40 -5.20
CA GLU A 76 -11.60 -2.56 -4.80
C GLU A 76 -10.79 -2.28 -3.54
N ALA A 77 -10.19 -1.09 -3.42
CA ALA A 77 -9.44 -0.68 -2.24
C ALA A 77 -10.33 -0.60 -0.99
N ILE A 78 -11.56 -0.07 -1.11
CA ILE A 78 -12.52 -0.03 0.01
C ILE A 78 -12.92 -1.45 0.43
N TRP A 79 -13.22 -2.32 -0.54
CA TRP A 79 -13.52 -3.72 -0.26
C TRP A 79 -12.35 -4.41 0.47
N ALA A 80 -11.13 -4.23 -0.05
CA ALA A 80 -9.91 -4.77 0.51
C ALA A 80 -9.57 -4.19 1.89
N LEU A 81 -9.90 -2.92 2.16
CA LEU A 81 -9.76 -2.31 3.48
C LEU A 81 -10.63 -3.01 4.53
N GLY A 82 -11.81 -3.49 4.14
CA GLY A 82 -12.63 -4.37 4.97
C GLY A 82 -11.93 -5.69 5.31
N GLU A 83 -11.23 -6.30 4.36
CA GLU A 83 -10.41 -7.50 4.61
C GLU A 83 -9.20 -7.23 5.50
N VAL A 84 -8.50 -6.10 5.28
CA VAL A 84 -7.40 -5.62 6.13
C VAL A 84 -7.87 -5.44 7.58
N TYR A 85 -9.06 -4.88 7.78
CA TYR A 85 -9.69 -4.77 9.09
C TYR A 85 -9.98 -6.14 9.72
N ARG A 86 -10.61 -7.06 9.00
CA ARG A 86 -10.91 -8.42 9.50
C ARG A 86 -9.65 -9.19 9.89
N LYS A 87 -8.54 -8.95 9.19
CA LYS A 87 -7.22 -9.52 9.49
C LYS A 87 -6.43 -8.78 10.57
N ARG A 88 -7.01 -7.71 11.15
CA ARG A 88 -6.39 -6.88 12.20
C ARG A 88 -5.11 -6.19 11.74
N CYS A 89 -5.05 -5.84 10.45
CA CYS A 89 -3.92 -5.17 9.81
C CYS A 89 -4.15 -3.66 9.60
N LEU A 90 -5.21 -3.09 10.19
CA LEU A 90 -5.61 -1.69 9.97
C LEU A 90 -4.55 -0.67 10.40
N GLY A 91 -3.66 -1.03 11.33
CA GLY A 91 -2.53 -0.19 11.72
C GLY A 91 -1.63 0.21 10.54
N SER A 92 -1.57 -0.62 9.50
CA SER A 92 -0.77 -0.41 8.29
C SER A 92 -1.58 0.18 7.13
N ALA A 93 -2.82 0.65 7.36
CA ALA A 93 -3.72 1.06 6.28
C ALA A 93 -3.17 2.21 5.42
N ILE A 94 -2.50 3.18 6.03
CA ILE A 94 -1.92 4.34 5.31
C ILE A 94 -0.80 3.91 4.36
N PRO A 95 0.32 3.28 4.81
CA PRO A 95 1.37 2.84 3.90
C PRO A 95 0.88 1.78 2.90
N TRP A 96 -0.12 0.97 3.28
CA TRP A 96 -0.74 0.00 2.39
C TRP A 96 -1.53 0.66 1.24
N LEU A 97 -2.32 1.71 1.52
CA LEU A 97 -3.03 2.48 0.50
C LEU A 97 -2.08 3.25 -0.41
N ASP A 98 -1.05 3.87 0.16
CA ASP A 98 -0.03 4.63 -0.57
C ASP A 98 0.71 3.73 -1.58
N LEU A 99 1.13 2.54 -1.16
CA LEU A 99 1.70 1.54 -2.07
C LEU A 99 0.72 1.13 -3.18
N GLY A 100 -0.56 0.97 -2.84
CA GLY A 100 -1.60 0.67 -3.82
C GLY A 100 -1.81 1.78 -4.85
N ILE A 101 -1.69 3.05 -4.45
CA ILE A 101 -1.70 4.21 -5.34
C ILE A 101 -0.52 4.14 -6.30
N THR A 102 0.69 3.91 -5.80
CA THR A 102 1.90 3.77 -6.63
C THR A 102 1.73 2.68 -7.70
N PHE A 103 1.20 1.51 -7.32
CA PHE A 103 0.91 0.46 -8.29
C PHE A 103 -0.19 0.82 -9.27
N ALA A 104 -1.26 1.47 -8.81
CA ALA A 104 -2.37 1.90 -9.66
C ALA A 104 -1.95 2.97 -10.67
N GLN A 105 -1.05 3.87 -10.29
CA GLN A 105 -0.45 4.89 -11.16
C GLN A 105 0.45 4.25 -12.22
N ALA A 106 1.23 3.22 -11.87
CA ALA A 106 2.02 2.46 -12.83
C ALA A 106 1.13 1.71 -13.83
N SER A 107 0.12 0.98 -13.35
CA SER A 107 -1.00 0.53 -14.19
C SER A 107 -2.22 0.15 -13.34
N GLY A 108 -3.42 0.48 -13.83
CA GLY A 108 -4.65 0.12 -13.12
C GLY A 108 -4.83 -1.39 -12.92
N ALA A 109 -4.27 -2.22 -13.81
CA ALA A 109 -4.28 -3.68 -13.65
C ALA A 109 -3.42 -4.14 -12.47
N LEU A 110 -2.25 -3.52 -12.26
CA LEU A 110 -1.37 -3.81 -11.14
C LEU A 110 -2.00 -3.37 -9.81
N GLY A 111 -2.58 -2.16 -9.77
CA GLY A 111 -3.33 -1.69 -8.59
C GLY A 111 -4.49 -2.62 -8.20
N LEU A 112 -5.27 -3.11 -9.18
CA LEU A 112 -6.35 -4.08 -8.92
C LEU A 112 -5.83 -5.41 -8.37
N ARG A 113 -4.73 -5.94 -8.92
CA ARG A 113 -4.11 -7.18 -8.40
C ARG A 113 -3.63 -6.97 -6.97
N TYR A 114 -2.97 -5.85 -6.72
CA TYR A 114 -2.52 -5.48 -5.39
C TYR A 114 -3.66 -5.45 -4.37
N PHE A 115 -4.73 -4.69 -4.61
CA PHE A 115 -5.83 -4.62 -3.63
C PHE A 115 -6.53 -5.96 -3.41
N LYS A 116 -6.58 -6.83 -4.43
CA LYS A 116 -7.15 -8.19 -4.29
C LYS A 116 -6.30 -9.14 -3.47
N GLU A 117 -4.99 -9.12 -3.66
CA GLU A 117 -4.06 -10.11 -3.09
C GLU A 117 -3.46 -9.64 -1.75
N SER A 118 -3.24 -8.33 -1.59
CA SER A 118 -2.51 -7.75 -0.47
C SER A 118 -3.12 -7.94 0.92
N PRO A 119 -4.46 -8.01 1.15
CA PRO A 119 -4.96 -8.27 2.50
C PRO A 119 -4.49 -9.62 3.04
N MET A 120 -4.44 -10.65 2.18
CA MET A 120 -3.94 -11.97 2.56
C MET A 120 -2.44 -11.93 2.86
N ILE A 121 -1.65 -11.26 2.00
CA ILE A 121 -0.20 -11.09 2.19
C ILE A 121 0.09 -10.37 3.51
N LEU A 122 -0.60 -9.27 3.80
CA LEU A 122 -0.48 -8.53 5.06
C LEU A 122 -0.83 -9.38 6.29
N GLY A 123 -1.79 -10.30 6.16
CA GLY A 123 -2.15 -11.22 7.23
C GLY A 123 -1.06 -12.26 7.54
N PHE A 124 -0.20 -12.58 6.56
CA PHE A 124 0.94 -13.48 6.74
C PHE A 124 2.21 -12.77 7.21
N LEU A 125 2.34 -11.47 6.96
CA LEU A 125 3.34 -10.66 7.63
C LEU A 125 2.94 -10.56 9.12
N GLU A 126 3.73 -11.14 10.02
CA GLU A 126 3.40 -11.18 11.45
C GLU A 126 3.31 -9.76 12.04
N LYS A 127 2.62 -9.60 13.17
CA LYS A 127 2.42 -8.26 13.77
C LYS A 127 3.72 -7.71 14.33
N GLU A 128 4.60 -8.61 14.73
CA GLU A 128 5.97 -8.39 15.20
C GLU A 128 6.94 -8.17 14.03
N SER A 129 6.59 -8.60 12.82
CA SER A 129 7.27 -8.20 11.59
C SER A 129 6.91 -6.74 11.33
N ASN A 130 7.91 -5.90 11.07
CA ASN A 130 7.74 -4.47 10.87
C ASN A 130 6.96 -4.18 9.56
N ARG A 131 5.64 -4.44 9.52
CA ARG A 131 4.79 -4.39 8.30
C ARG A 131 4.93 -3.07 7.58
N ASP A 132 4.95 -1.97 8.33
CA ASP A 132 5.08 -0.64 7.77
C ASP A 132 6.47 -0.44 7.15
N GLU A 133 7.54 -0.97 7.76
CA GLU A 133 8.89 -0.96 7.17
C GLU A 133 8.95 -1.82 5.89
N TRP A 134 8.23 -2.94 5.85
CA TRP A 134 8.14 -3.75 4.64
C TRP A 134 7.36 -3.07 3.52
N LEU A 135 6.23 -2.46 3.85
CA LEU A 135 5.44 -1.68 2.90
C LEU A 135 6.23 -0.48 2.38
N ALA A 136 6.94 0.24 3.26
CA ALA A 136 7.81 1.34 2.88
C ALA A 136 8.95 0.87 1.97
N HIS A 137 9.57 -0.27 2.28
CA HIS A 137 10.62 -0.84 1.43
C HIS A 137 10.08 -1.23 0.05
N VAL A 138 8.91 -1.87 -0.04
CA VAL A 138 8.28 -2.20 -1.32
C VAL A 138 7.88 -0.93 -2.09
N LEU A 139 7.44 0.11 -1.39
CA LEU A 139 7.12 1.40 -2.00
C LEU A 139 8.37 2.06 -2.60
N GLU A 140 9.49 2.08 -1.88
CA GLU A 140 10.77 2.59 -2.40
C GLU A 140 11.20 1.85 -3.67
N LEU A 141 11.02 0.52 -3.68
CA LEU A 141 11.29 -0.32 -4.85
C LEU A 141 10.33 0.02 -6.00
N ALA A 142 9.04 0.22 -5.72
CA ALA A 142 8.04 0.51 -6.74
C ALA A 142 8.18 1.92 -7.35
N ASP A 143 8.64 2.91 -6.57
CA ASP A 143 8.91 4.30 -6.99
C ASP A 143 10.29 4.46 -7.66
N GLY A 144 11.01 3.35 -7.88
CA GLY A 144 12.29 3.34 -8.59
C GLY A 144 12.18 3.92 -10.00
N SER A 145 13.29 4.45 -10.53
CA SER A 145 13.33 5.12 -11.85
C SER A 145 13.17 4.18 -13.05
N ASN A 146 13.22 2.87 -12.84
CA ASN A 146 13.07 1.86 -13.88
C ASN A 146 11.58 1.58 -14.15
N GLU A 147 11.17 1.56 -15.42
CA GLU A 147 9.79 1.24 -15.82
C GLU A 147 9.32 -0.14 -15.34
N ALA A 148 10.25 -1.08 -15.15
CA ALA A 148 9.97 -2.41 -14.59
C ALA A 148 9.76 -2.41 -13.07
N ALA A 149 10.16 -1.35 -12.36
CA ALA A 149 10.25 -1.32 -10.91
C ALA A 149 8.92 -1.62 -10.20
N PRO A 150 7.76 -1.05 -10.61
CA PRO A 150 6.48 -1.39 -9.99
C PRO A 150 6.12 -2.87 -10.09
N GLN A 151 6.35 -3.48 -11.26
CA GLN A 151 6.00 -4.88 -11.47
C GLN A 151 6.95 -5.81 -10.69
N CYS A 152 8.23 -5.48 -10.63
CA CYS A 152 9.22 -6.17 -9.82
C CYS A 152 8.93 -6.06 -8.31
N ALA A 153 8.63 -4.85 -7.83
CA ALA A 153 8.26 -4.61 -6.43
C ALA A 153 6.99 -5.37 -6.04
N TYR A 154 6.02 -5.50 -6.94
CA TYR A 154 4.84 -6.32 -6.71
C TYR A 154 5.17 -7.81 -6.56
N GLU A 155 6.04 -8.33 -7.40
CA GLU A 155 6.47 -9.74 -7.34
C GLU A 155 7.26 -10.01 -6.06
N TRP A 156 8.10 -9.07 -5.66
CA TRP A 156 8.78 -9.07 -4.37
C TRP A 156 7.82 -9.08 -3.18
N PHE A 157 6.82 -8.19 -3.19
CA PHE A 157 5.81 -8.11 -2.13
C PHE A 157 5.08 -9.43 -1.88
N LYS A 158 4.78 -10.19 -2.94
CA LYS A 158 4.12 -11.49 -2.81
C LYS A 158 4.96 -12.55 -2.10
N VAL A 159 6.28 -12.50 -2.25
CA VAL A 159 7.19 -13.50 -1.68
C VAL A 159 7.71 -13.11 -0.29
N LEU A 160 7.56 -11.85 0.11
CA LEU A 160 8.02 -11.35 1.42
C LEU A 160 7.58 -12.20 2.62
N PRO A 161 6.32 -12.66 2.74
CA PRO A 161 5.93 -13.47 3.89
C PRO A 161 6.71 -14.78 4.03
N GLN A 162 7.16 -15.37 2.92
CA GLN A 162 7.97 -16.59 2.94
C GLN A 162 9.40 -16.28 3.40
N LEU A 163 9.94 -15.13 2.97
CA LEU A 163 11.31 -14.72 3.32
C LEU A 163 11.45 -14.24 4.77
N CYS A 164 10.44 -13.54 5.30
CA CYS A 164 10.47 -12.96 6.65
C CYS A 164 10.64 -14.00 7.77
N GLY A 165 10.27 -15.26 7.52
CA GLY A 165 10.45 -16.37 8.47
C GLY A 165 11.75 -17.16 8.28
N GLU A 166 12.52 -16.90 7.23
CA GLU A 166 13.65 -17.73 6.81
C GLU A 166 15.00 -17.02 6.90
N ILE A 167 15.05 -15.70 6.64
CA ILE A 167 16.30 -14.94 6.56
C ILE A 167 16.21 -13.58 7.27
N ALA A 168 17.37 -12.97 7.56
CA ALA A 168 17.44 -11.69 8.27
C ALA A 168 16.95 -10.52 7.41
N LEU A 169 16.39 -9.48 8.04
CA LEU A 169 15.91 -8.26 7.36
C LEU A 169 16.96 -7.63 6.43
N SER A 170 18.22 -7.54 6.86
CA SER A 170 19.31 -7.00 6.04
C SER A 170 19.56 -7.84 4.78
N GLU A 171 19.42 -9.16 4.88
CA GLU A 171 19.58 -10.08 3.77
C GLU A 171 18.41 -9.98 2.78
N ILE A 172 17.18 -9.85 3.29
CA ILE A 172 15.98 -9.61 2.47
C ILE A 172 16.17 -8.36 1.61
N ARG A 173 16.66 -7.25 2.19
CA ARG A 173 16.93 -6.02 1.42
C ARG A 173 17.98 -6.19 0.33
N GLU A 174 19.00 -7.00 0.60
CA GLU A 174 20.05 -7.27 -0.38
C GLU A 174 19.55 -8.12 -1.54
N TRP A 175 18.73 -9.14 -1.26
CA TRP A 175 17.99 -9.88 -2.29
C TRP A 175 17.12 -8.95 -3.14
N ALA A 176 16.45 -7.98 -2.52
CA ALA A 176 15.65 -6.99 -3.24
C ALA A 176 16.48 -6.15 -4.22
N ARG A 177 17.64 -5.66 -3.74
CA ARG A 177 18.59 -4.89 -4.56
C ARG A 177 19.08 -5.69 -5.76
N LEU A 178 19.50 -6.94 -5.55
CA LEU A 178 19.97 -7.82 -6.63
C LEU A 178 18.88 -8.07 -7.67
N GLY A 179 17.64 -8.31 -7.24
CA GLY A 179 16.51 -8.51 -8.16
C GLY A 179 16.24 -7.27 -9.02
N MET A 180 16.38 -6.07 -8.45
CA MET A 180 16.25 -4.83 -9.21
C MET A 180 17.39 -4.61 -10.21
N GLU A 181 18.63 -4.91 -9.84
CA GLU A 181 19.78 -4.84 -10.75
C GLU A 181 19.61 -5.83 -11.93
N LEU A 182 19.10 -7.03 -11.65
CA LEU A 182 18.75 -7.98 -12.71
C LEU A 182 17.63 -7.46 -13.60
N ALA A 183 16.61 -6.80 -13.03
CA ALA A 183 15.50 -6.21 -13.79
C ALA A 183 15.93 -5.04 -14.68
N GLU A 184 16.93 -4.24 -14.25
CA GLU A 184 17.54 -3.19 -15.08
C GLU A 184 18.23 -3.76 -16.31
N TRP A 185 18.87 -4.92 -16.18
CA TRP A 185 19.49 -5.59 -17.31
C TRP A 185 18.47 -6.33 -18.19
N ASN A 186 17.55 -7.06 -17.55
CA ASN A 186 16.48 -7.80 -18.22
C ASN A 186 15.28 -7.97 -17.27
N TYR A 187 14.19 -7.28 -17.57
CA TYR A 187 12.95 -7.34 -16.79
C TYR A 187 12.44 -8.77 -16.53
N VAL A 188 12.46 -9.65 -17.54
CA VAL A 188 11.98 -11.03 -17.37
C VAL A 188 12.85 -11.77 -16.35
N LEU A 189 14.16 -11.61 -16.43
CA LEU A 189 15.09 -12.21 -15.48
C LEU A 189 14.86 -11.69 -14.06
N GLY A 190 14.73 -10.37 -13.88
CA GLY A 190 14.45 -9.79 -12.56
C GLY A 190 13.12 -10.25 -11.96
N ASN A 191 12.08 -10.35 -12.79
CA ASN A 191 10.76 -10.85 -12.35
C ASN A 191 10.82 -12.33 -11.92
N GLU A 192 11.42 -13.20 -12.74
CA GLU A 192 11.59 -14.62 -12.38
C GLU A 192 12.49 -14.79 -11.15
N PHE A 193 13.53 -13.97 -11.01
CA PHE A 193 14.37 -13.96 -9.81
C PHE A 193 13.55 -13.68 -8.56
N PHE A 194 12.65 -12.67 -8.58
CA PHE A 194 11.79 -12.40 -7.43
C PHE A 194 10.84 -13.55 -7.10
N ARG A 195 10.26 -14.19 -8.11
CA ARG A 195 9.37 -15.35 -7.94
C ARG A 195 10.07 -16.53 -7.27
N GLU A 196 11.31 -16.79 -7.66
CA GLU A 196 12.13 -17.90 -7.16
C GLU A 196 12.98 -17.53 -5.94
N CYS A 197 12.99 -16.26 -5.52
CA CYS A 197 13.86 -15.78 -4.46
C CYS A 197 13.75 -16.57 -3.15
N PRO A 198 12.57 -17.00 -2.66
CA PRO A 198 12.48 -17.87 -1.48
C PRO A 198 13.25 -19.17 -1.63
N SER A 199 13.14 -19.82 -2.79
CA SER A 199 13.88 -21.06 -3.10
C SER A 199 15.39 -20.81 -3.17
N ILE A 200 15.81 -19.69 -3.77
CA ILE A 200 17.22 -19.34 -3.95
C ILE A 200 17.86 -18.98 -2.61
N ALA A 201 17.24 -18.09 -1.82
CA ALA A 201 17.75 -17.62 -0.53
C ALA A 201 17.95 -18.77 0.45
N LYS A 202 17.03 -19.75 0.45
CA LYS A 202 17.16 -20.97 1.24
C LYS A 202 18.37 -21.84 0.85
N ALA A 203 18.75 -21.83 -0.42
CA ALA A 203 19.86 -22.63 -0.94
C ALA A 203 21.23 -21.92 -0.82
N ILE A 204 21.24 -20.59 -0.90
CA ILE A 204 22.45 -19.77 -0.94
C ILE A 204 22.29 -18.57 -0.01
N PRO A 205 22.70 -18.64 1.26
CA PRO A 205 22.74 -17.48 2.15
C PRO A 205 23.72 -16.43 1.60
N LEU A 206 23.33 -15.15 1.60
CA LEU A 206 24.22 -14.05 1.18
C LEU A 206 25.26 -13.68 2.26
N GLY A 207 25.05 -14.14 3.49
CA GLY A 207 25.98 -14.03 4.61
C GLY A 207 26.55 -15.39 5.01
N SER A 208 27.83 -15.63 4.70
CA SER A 208 28.69 -16.61 5.36
C SER A 208 29.77 -15.91 6.16
#